data_AF-A0A3B9WNV2-F1
#
_entry.id   AF-A0A3B9WNV2-F1
#
_cell.length_a   1.000
_cell.length_b   1.000
_cell.length_c   1.000
_cell.angle_alpha   90.00
_cell.angle_beta   90.00
_cell.angle_gamma   90.00
#
_symmetry.space_group_name_H-M   'P 1'
#
loop_
_entity.id
_entity.type
_entity.pdbx_description
1 polymer ?
#
loop_
_entity_poly.entity_id
_entity_poly.type
_entity_poly.pdbx_seq_one_letter_code
_entity_poly.pdbx_strand_id
1 'polypeptide(L)' 'QLSTIQCDFNLPERFKLEYIGSDNGRHQPIMLHRALFGSVERFFGVLLEHYGGAFPTWLAPVQV' A
#
# COMPACT_ATOMS: atom_id res chain seq x y z
N GLN A 1 -10.40 8.35 -3.71
CA GLN A 1 -9.76 7.33 -2.83
C GLN A 1 -8.33 7.11 -3.29
N LEU A 2 -7.36 7.12 -2.36
CA LEU A 2 -5.93 6.87 -2.62
C LEU A 2 -5.46 5.70 -1.75
N SER A 3 -5.48 5.89 -0.44
CA SER A 3 -5.01 4.89 0.51
C SER A 3 -6.04 3.79 0.78
N THR A 4 -5.55 2.59 1.07
CA THR A 4 -6.35 1.47 1.58
C THR A 4 -5.59 0.68 2.65
N ILE A 5 -6.36 0.13 3.59
CA ILE A 5 -5.95 -0.96 4.46
C ILE A 5 -7.08 -1.98 4.40
N GLN A 6 -6.78 -3.21 4.01
CA GLN A 6 -7.76 -4.27 3.82
C GLN A 6 -7.34 -5.48 4.64
N CYS A 7 -8.24 -5.94 5.51
CA CYS A 7 -8.04 -7.17 6.27
C CYS A 7 -8.55 -8.36 5.45
N ASP A 8 -7.67 -9.34 5.22
CA ASP A 8 -7.95 -10.52 4.41
C ASP A 8 -7.79 -11.80 5.23
N PHE A 9 -8.91 -12.49 5.39
CA PHE A 9 -9.03 -13.76 6.08
C PHE A 9 -8.99 -14.97 5.14
N ASN A 10 -9.07 -14.76 3.82
CA ASN A 10 -9.26 -15.82 2.82
C ASN A 10 -7.95 -16.28 2.18
N LEU A 11 -7.10 -15.35 1.73
CA LEU A 11 -5.86 -15.73 1.04
C LEU A 11 -4.86 -16.50 1.92
N PRO A 12 -4.71 -16.21 3.23
CA PRO A 12 -3.86 -17.02 4.09
C PRO A 12 -4.25 -18.51 4.10
N GLU A 13 -5.55 -18.83 4.12
CA GLU A 13 -6.04 -20.21 4.06
C GLU A 13 -5.78 -20.83 2.68
N ARG A 14 -6.11 -20.11 1.60
CA ARG A 14 -5.96 -20.61 0.21
C ARG A 14 -4.50 -20.92 -0.13
N PHE A 15 -3.56 -20.16 0.41
CA PHE A 15 -2.12 -20.40 0.24
C PHE A 15 -1.52 -21.30 1.32
N LYS A 16 -2.32 -21.76 2.29
CA LYS A 16 -1.89 -22.60 3.42
C LYS A 16 -0.73 -21.95 4.20
N LEU A 17 -0.85 -20.65 4.47
CA LEU A 17 0.15 -19.91 5.24
C LEU A 17 0.03 -20.26 6.71
N GLU A 18 1.16 -20.58 7.34
CA GLU A 18 1.23 -20.94 8.76
C GLU A 18 2.50 -20.37 9.39
N TYR A 19 2.45 -20.10 10.68
CA TYR A 19 3.63 -19.81 11.53
C TYR A 19 3.52 -20.57 12.85
N ILE A 20 4.65 -20.72 13.56
CA ILE A 20 4.68 -21.33 14.90
C ILE A 20 4.48 -20.23 15.95
N GLY A 21 3.44 -20.38 16.77
CA GLY A 21 3.10 -19.46 17.84
C GLY A 21 3.96 -19.65 19.10
N SER A 22 3.79 -18.76 20.06
CA SER A 22 4.45 -18.87 21.38
C SER A 22 4.01 -20.09 22.19
N ASP A 23 2.88 -20.69 21.82
CA ASP A 23 2.35 -21.95 22.34
C ASP A 23 2.95 -23.18 21.64
N ASN A 24 3.92 -22.99 20.73
CA ASN A 24 4.51 -24.03 19.88
C ASN A 24 3.50 -24.71 18.92
N GLY A 25 2.31 -24.11 18.75
CA GLY A 25 1.27 -24.55 17.83
C GLY A 25 1.40 -23.92 16.44
N ARG A 26 0.73 -24.50 15.43
CA ARG A 26 0.61 -23.92 14.09
C ARG A 26 -0.58 -22.96 14.05
N HIS A 27 -0.35 -21.74 13.59
CA HIS A 27 -1.36 -20.69 13.47
C HIS A 27 -1.39 -20.12 12.06
N GLN A 28 -2.60 -19.80 11.59
CA GLN A 28 -2.79 -19.08 10.33
C GLN A 28 -2.61 -17.57 10.58
N PRO A 29 -1.82 -16.86 9.76
CA PRO A 29 -1.70 -15.41 9.88
C PRO A 29 -2.93 -14.70 9.32
N ILE A 30 -3.17 -13.47 9.79
CA ILE A 30 -4.08 -12.51 9.13
C ILE A 30 -3.27 -11.68 8.14
N MET A 31 -3.79 -11.52 6.92
CA MET A 31 -3.12 -10.73 5.89
C MET A 31 -3.71 -9.33 5.84
N LEU A 32 -2.84 -8.31 5.86
CA LEU A 32 -3.23 -6.91 5.69
C LEU A 32 -2.66 -6.39 4.36
N HIS A 33 -3.54 -6.11 3.40
CA HIS A 33 -3.16 -5.45 2.16
C HIS A 33 -3.18 -3.95 2.37
N ARG A 34 -2.11 -3.25 1.96
CA ARG A 34 -2.03 -1.79 2.07
C ARG A 34 -1.48 -1.14 0.81
N ALA A 35 -2.10 -0.02 0.44
CA ALA A 35 -1.54 0.93 -0.52
C ALA A 35 -1.69 2.32 0.09
N LEU A 36 -0.61 3.10 0.17
CA LEU A 36 -0.69 4.47 0.72
C LEU A 36 -1.08 5.47 -0.36
N PHE A 37 -0.39 5.42 -1.49
CA PHE A 37 -0.63 6.32 -2.62
C PHE A 37 -1.75 5.81 -3.55
N GLY A 38 -2.18 4.55 -3.39
CA GLY A 38 -2.94 3.86 -4.43
C GLY A 38 -2.02 3.52 -5.60
N SER A 39 -2.47 3.72 -6.84
CA SER A 39 -1.57 3.67 -7.99
C SER A 39 -0.76 4.96 -8.09
N VAL A 40 0.51 4.83 -8.48
CA VAL A 40 1.43 5.97 -8.57
C VAL A 40 0.95 6.95 -9.64
N GLU A 41 0.42 6.45 -10.75
CA GLU A 41 -0.12 7.26 -11.85
C GLU A 41 -1.28 8.14 -11.39
N ARG A 42 -2.22 7.56 -10.62
CA ARG A 42 -3.36 8.31 -10.08
C ARG A 42 -2.88 9.33 -9.04
N PHE A 43 -1.94 8.94 -8.19
CA PHE A 43 -1.37 9.85 -7.20
C PHE A 43 -0.69 11.05 -7.86
N PHE A 44 0.13 10.83 -8.90
CA PHE A 44 0.74 11.90 -9.68
C PHE A 44 -0.29 12.77 -10.41
N GLY A 45 -1.36 12.19 -10.95
CA GLY A 45 -2.47 12.98 -11.50
C GLY A 45 -3.07 13.93 -10.47
N VAL A 46 -3.31 13.46 -9.24
CA VAL A 46 -3.77 14.30 -8.13
C VAL A 46 -2.75 15.38 -7.77
N LEU A 47 -1.45 15.05 -7.71
CA LEU A 47 -0.41 16.05 -7.40
C LEU A 47 -0.31 17.11 -8.50
N LEU A 48 -0.43 16.70 -9.77
CA LEU A 48 -0.39 17.62 -10.91
C LEU A 48 -1.51 18.67 -10.81
N GLU A 49 -2.74 18.22 -10.56
CA GLU A 49 -3.90 19.10 -10.36
C GLU A 49 -3.73 19.95 -9.09
N HIS A 50 -3.29 19.34 -7.98
CA HIS A 50 -3.10 20.02 -6.70
C HIS A 50 -2.09 21.19 -6.78
N TYR A 51 -0.99 21.00 -7.51
CA TYR A 51 0.04 22.02 -7.68
C TYR A 51 -0.16 22.89 -8.93
N GLY A 52 -1.19 22.65 -9.75
CA GLY A 52 -1.39 23.34 -11.03
C GLY A 52 -0.19 23.25 -11.96
N GLY A 53 0.56 22.13 -11.91
CA GLY A 53 1.82 21.94 -12.65
C GLY A 53 3.07 22.55 -12.01
N ALA A 54 2.95 23.41 -11.00
CA ALA A 54 4.09 24.02 -10.29
C ALA A 54 4.57 23.15 -9.13
N PHE A 55 5.19 22.00 -9.44
CA PHE A 55 5.66 21.06 -8.43
C PHE A 55 6.69 21.67 -7.46
N PRO A 56 6.72 21.24 -6.18
CA PRO A 56 7.79 21.57 -5.26
C PRO A 56 9.16 21.20 -5.85
N THR A 57 10.22 21.93 -5.50
CA THR A 57 11.58 21.72 -6.05
C THR A 57 12.01 20.26 -6.02
N TRP A 58 11.77 19.54 -4.92
CA TRP A 58 12.16 18.12 -4.76
C TRP A 58 11.40 17.14 -5.67
N LEU A 59 10.29 17.56 -6.28
CA LEU A 59 9.44 16.75 -7.16
C LEU A 59 9.44 17.26 -8.61
N ALA A 60 9.91 18.49 -8.85
CA ALA A 60 9.97 19.08 -10.17
C ALA A 60 10.91 18.26 -11.09
N PRO A 61 10.49 17.95 -12.33
CA PRO A 61 11.29 17.11 -13.24
C PRO A 61 12.58 17.80 -13.70
N VAL A 62 12.65 19.13 -13.65
CA VAL A 62 13.83 19.94 -13.95
C VAL A 62 14.04 20.93 -12.79
N GLN A 63 15.28 21.03 -12.32
CA GLN A 63 15.70 21.87 -11.19
C GLN A 63 16.83 22.83 -11.64
N VAL A 64 17.25 23.74 -10.75
CA VAL A 64 18.38 24.67 -10.92
C VAL A 64 19.45 24.39 -9.89
#